data_AF-A0A520N2A1-F1
#
_entry.id   AF-A0A520N2A1-F1
#
_cell.length_a   1.000
_cell.length_b   1.000
_cell.length_c   1.000
_cell.angle_alpha   90.00
_cell.angle_beta   90.00
_cell.angle_gamma   90.00
#
_symmetry.space_group_name_H-M   'P 1'
#
loop_
_entity.id
_entity.type
_entity.pdbx_description
1 polymer ?
#
loop_
_entity_poly.entity_id
_entity_poly.type
_entity_poly.pdbx_seq_one_letter_code
_entity_poly.pdbx_strand_id
1 'polypeptide(L)'
;MKEYTGGCHCGGVKYKFKSDQSVEIWNCNCSICDMINYQHLFVKHELFELIAGEELLLEYKFESGSAKHFFCKRCGIKSFYQPRSHPEMYSINLKCVDDPPEIKEVIYFDGINFEESIKNI
;
A
#
# COMPACT_ATOMS: atom_id res chain seq x y z
N MET A 1 10.99 15.17 -3.28
CA MET A 1 9.65 14.86 -3.82
C MET A 1 9.62 14.83 -5.36
N LYS A 2 9.72 13.64 -5.94
CA LYS A 2 9.47 13.30 -7.35
C LYS A 2 8.05 12.73 -7.48
N GLU A 3 7.42 12.89 -8.65
CA GLU A 3 6.14 12.24 -8.97
C GLU A 3 6.39 10.84 -9.53
N TYR A 4 5.56 9.89 -9.08
CA TYR A 4 5.57 8.48 -9.47
C TYR A 4 4.17 8.07 -9.90
N THR A 5 4.12 7.00 -10.69
CA THR A 5 2.87 6.41 -11.17
C THR A 5 2.86 4.92 -10.90
N GLY A 6 1.67 4.36 -10.83
CA GLY A 6 1.49 2.93 -10.64
C GLY A 6 0.03 2.55 -10.78
N GLY A 7 -0.26 1.28 -10.52
CA GLY A 7 -1.59 0.75 -10.75
C GLY A 7 -1.69 -0.75 -10.59
N CYS A 8 -2.82 -1.30 -11.01
CA CYS A 8 -3.00 -2.73 -11.07
C CYS A 8 -2.39 -3.32 -12.36
N HIS A 9 -2.18 -4.64 -12.40
CA HIS A 9 -1.61 -5.34 -13.54
C HIS A 9 -2.33 -5.08 -14.87
N CYS A 10 -3.67 -5.04 -14.87
CA CYS A 10 -4.43 -4.84 -16.10
C CYS A 10 -4.50 -3.37 -16.55
N GLY A 11 -3.86 -2.44 -15.83
CA GLY A 11 -3.86 -1.00 -16.13
C GLY A 11 -5.21 -0.30 -15.95
N GLY A 12 -6.20 -0.98 -15.38
CA GLY A 12 -7.54 -0.41 -15.17
C GLY A 12 -7.60 0.53 -13.96
N VAL A 13 -6.88 0.20 -12.89
CA VAL A 13 -6.64 1.07 -11.74
C VAL A 13 -5.31 1.78 -11.97
N LYS A 14 -5.31 3.10 -11.94
CA LYS A 14 -4.11 3.93 -12.09
C LYS A 14 -4.11 5.04 -11.06
N TYR A 15 -2.95 5.34 -10.51
CA TYR A 15 -2.74 6.45 -9.60
C TYR A 15 -1.42 7.15 -9.88
N LYS A 16 -1.29 8.36 -9.38
CA LYS A 16 0.00 9.04 -9.23
C LYS A 16 0.20 9.42 -7.76
N PHE A 17 1.46 9.56 -7.37
CA PHE A 17 1.80 10.03 -6.04
C PHE A 17 3.14 10.75 -6.01
N LYS A 18 3.38 11.55 -4.96
CA LYS A 18 4.69 12.18 -4.73
C LYS A 18 5.40 11.51 -3.56
N SER A 19 6.69 11.22 -3.75
CA SER A 19 7.55 10.65 -2.71
C SER A 19 9.00 11.08 -2.93
N ASP A 20 9.89 10.75 -2.01
CA ASP A 20 11.33 10.94 -2.20
C ASP A 20 11.91 9.93 -3.19
N GLN A 21 13.15 10.17 -3.62
CA GLN A 21 13.85 9.28 -4.57
C GLN A 21 14.38 8.01 -3.92
N SER A 22 14.58 8.07 -2.61
CA SER A 22 15.06 6.97 -1.78
C SER A 22 14.11 6.86 -0.59
N VAL A 23 13.52 5.69 -0.38
CA VAL A 23 12.42 5.50 0.57
C VAL A 23 12.69 4.32 1.51
N GLU A 24 12.05 4.39 2.66
CA GLU A 24 11.87 3.25 3.54
C GLU A 24 10.61 2.49 3.10
N ILE A 25 10.68 1.16 3.11
CA ILE A 25 9.51 0.30 2.93
C ILE A 25 9.35 -0.64 4.10
N TRP A 26 8.11 -1.07 4.31
CA TRP A 26 7.77 -2.00 5.37
C TRP A 26 7.33 -3.34 4.81
N ASN A 27 7.82 -4.42 5.41
CA ASN A 27 7.35 -5.78 5.17
C ASN A 27 6.65 -6.29 6.44
N CYS A 28 5.42 -6.73 6.29
CA CYS A 28 4.59 -7.20 7.39
C CYS A 28 4.33 -8.70 7.26
N ASN A 29 4.52 -9.45 8.35
CA ASN A 29 4.32 -10.90 8.42
C ASN A 29 2.87 -11.32 8.77
N CYS A 30 1.90 -10.40 8.84
CA CYS A 30 0.51 -10.80 9.10
C CYS A 30 -0.02 -11.63 7.91
N SER A 31 -1.00 -12.50 8.18
CA SER A 31 -1.46 -13.50 7.22
C SER A 31 -1.73 -12.95 5.81
N ILE A 32 -2.45 -11.82 5.68
CA ILE A 32 -2.76 -11.23 4.37
C ILE A 32 -1.54 -10.57 3.70
N CYS A 33 -0.66 -9.91 4.46
CA CYS A 33 0.49 -9.23 3.89
C CYS A 33 1.57 -10.22 3.46
N ASP A 34 1.77 -11.27 4.23
CA ASP A 34 2.69 -12.37 3.94
C ASP A 34 2.26 -13.13 2.67
N MET A 35 0.98 -13.52 2.58
CA MET A 35 0.43 -14.21 1.39
C MET A 35 0.59 -13.40 0.09
N ILE A 36 0.48 -12.07 0.15
CA ILE A 36 0.61 -11.19 -1.02
C ILE A 36 2.07 -10.77 -1.25
N ASN A 37 2.97 -11.03 -0.29
CA ASN A 37 4.34 -10.52 -0.27
C ASN A 37 4.35 -8.99 -0.51
N TYR A 38 3.56 -8.28 0.29
CA TYR A 38 3.28 -6.85 0.12
C TYR A 38 4.45 -5.98 0.61
N GLN A 39 4.92 -5.05 -0.23
CA GLN A 39 5.93 -4.06 0.15
C GLN A 39 5.28 -2.71 0.38
N HIS A 40 5.13 -2.33 1.64
CA HIS A 40 4.39 -1.15 2.05
C HIS A 40 5.23 0.12 1.88
N LEU A 41 4.80 0.99 0.96
CA LEU A 41 5.26 2.38 0.90
C LEU A 41 4.13 3.29 1.40
N PHE A 42 4.35 3.99 2.51
CA PHE A 42 3.35 4.89 3.08
C PHE A 42 3.41 6.27 2.42
N VAL A 43 2.26 6.76 1.99
CA VAL A 43 2.10 8.05 1.30
C VAL A 43 0.92 8.79 1.90
N LYS A 44 1.13 10.03 2.33
CA LYS A 44 0.06 10.90 2.82
C LYS A 44 -1.04 11.06 1.77
N HIS A 45 -2.30 11.11 2.20
CA HIS A 45 -3.43 11.24 1.27
C HIS A 45 -3.31 12.44 0.33
N GLU A 46 -2.83 13.59 0.83
CA GLU A 46 -2.62 14.81 0.03
C GLU A 46 -1.58 14.67 -1.10
N LEU A 47 -0.74 13.64 -1.03
CA LEU A 47 0.31 13.34 -2.01
C LEU A 47 -0.08 12.21 -2.95
N PHE A 48 -1.30 11.68 -2.86
CA PHE A 48 -1.80 10.58 -3.68
C PHE A 48 -3.04 11.03 -4.46
N GLU A 49 -3.13 10.63 -5.72
CA GLU A 49 -4.31 10.88 -6.56
C GLU A 49 -4.64 9.62 -7.35
N LEU A 50 -5.87 9.12 -7.18
CA LEU A 50 -6.41 8.07 -8.04
C LEU A 50 -6.80 8.68 -9.38
N ILE A 51 -6.16 8.23 -10.46
CA ILE A 51 -6.36 8.75 -11.81
C ILE A 51 -7.50 8.02 -12.54
N ALA A 52 -7.64 6.71 -12.31
CA ALA A 52 -8.65 5.90 -12.96
C ALA A 52 -8.96 4.61 -12.19
N GLY A 53 -10.14 4.04 -12.45
CA GLY A 53 -10.50 2.69 -12.02
C GLY A 53 -11.11 2.61 -10.62
N GLU A 54 -11.68 3.69 -10.10
CA GLU A 54 -12.41 3.69 -8.83
C GLU A 54 -13.53 2.63 -8.84
N GLU A 55 -14.26 2.54 -9.95
CA GLU A 55 -15.31 1.55 -10.19
C GLU A 55 -14.78 0.11 -10.26
N LEU A 56 -13.47 -0.08 -10.44
CA LEU A 56 -12.82 -1.38 -10.47
C LEU A 56 -12.29 -1.80 -9.10
N LEU A 57 -12.32 -0.94 -8.08
CA LEU A 57 -11.87 -1.28 -6.73
C LEU A 57 -12.95 -2.05 -5.97
N LEU A 58 -12.59 -3.22 -5.47
CA LEU A 58 -13.36 -3.93 -4.44
C LEU A 58 -12.72 -3.70 -3.09
N GLU A 59 -13.53 -3.34 -2.11
CA GLU A 59 -13.12 -3.22 -0.73
C GLU A 59 -13.30 -4.56 0.00
N TYR A 60 -12.26 -4.98 0.71
CA TYR A 60 -12.29 -6.10 1.65
C TYR A 60 -11.87 -5.61 3.04
N LYS A 61 -12.68 -5.92 4.04
CA LYS A 61 -12.49 -5.60 5.46
C LYS A 61 -12.60 -6.87 6.29
N PHE A 62 -11.78 -6.98 7.33
CA PHE A 62 -11.80 -8.10 8.27
C PHE A 62 -11.26 -7.62 9.64
N GLU A 63 -11.31 -8.49 10.65
CA GLU A 63 -11.03 -8.14 12.06
C GLU A 63 -11.77 -6.86 12.50
N SER A 64 -11.04 -5.86 13.01
CA SER A 64 -11.54 -4.54 13.43
C SER A 64 -12.27 -3.76 12.33
N GLY A 65 -12.10 -4.12 11.05
CA GLY A 65 -12.66 -3.39 9.91
C GLY A 65 -12.01 -2.02 9.66
N SER A 66 -10.97 -1.65 10.42
CA SER A 66 -10.29 -0.35 10.29
C SER A 66 -9.46 -0.24 9.02
N ALA A 67 -8.79 -1.32 8.61
CA ALA A 67 -8.08 -1.37 7.34
C ALA A 67 -9.06 -1.61 6.18
N LYS A 68 -8.93 -0.84 5.11
CA LYS A 68 -9.72 -1.00 3.88
C LYS A 68 -8.81 -1.53 2.79
N HIS A 69 -8.89 -2.82 2.48
CA HIS A 69 -8.07 -3.44 1.44
C HIS A 69 -8.73 -3.29 0.08
N PHE A 70 -8.05 -2.66 -0.88
CA PHE A 70 -8.59 -2.44 -2.22
C PHE A 70 -7.96 -3.39 -3.23
N PHE A 71 -8.79 -4.17 -3.92
CA PHE A 71 -8.37 -5.10 -4.96
C PHE A 71 -9.01 -4.71 -6.29
N CYS A 72 -8.24 -4.77 -7.38
CA CYS A 72 -8.83 -4.61 -8.71
C CYS A 72 -9.72 -5.82 -9.02
N LYS A 73 -11.03 -5.60 -9.19
CA LYS A 73 -12.01 -6.66 -9.49
C LYS A 73 -11.77 -7.40 -10.80
N ARG A 74 -10.93 -6.84 -11.68
CA ARG A 74 -10.59 -7.44 -12.99
C ARG A 74 -9.38 -8.36 -12.91
N CYS A 75 -8.32 -7.99 -12.18
CA CYS A 75 -7.05 -8.75 -12.16
C CYS A 75 -6.60 -9.20 -10.76
N GLY A 76 -7.36 -8.88 -9.71
CA GLY A 76 -7.06 -9.28 -8.33
C GLY A 76 -5.93 -8.53 -7.65
N ILE A 77 -5.24 -7.60 -8.32
CA ILE A 77 -4.11 -6.89 -7.73
C ILE A 77 -4.56 -5.86 -6.68
N LYS A 78 -3.91 -5.91 -5.51
CA LYS A 78 -3.95 -4.90 -4.46
C LYS A 78 -2.76 -3.95 -4.63
N SER A 79 -2.96 -2.86 -5.37
CA SER A 79 -1.89 -1.91 -5.68
C SER A 79 -1.72 -0.82 -4.62
N PHE A 80 -2.78 -0.53 -3.86
CA PHE A 80 -2.73 0.32 -2.66
C PHE A 80 -3.87 -0.04 -1.71
N TYR A 81 -3.80 0.42 -0.46
CA TYR A 81 -4.91 0.27 0.48
C TYR A 81 -4.86 1.29 1.62
N GLN A 82 -5.95 1.41 2.39
CA GLN A 82 -5.98 2.18 3.64
C GLN A 82 -5.55 1.29 4.81
N PRO A 83 -4.33 1.44 5.36
CA PRO A 83 -3.88 0.68 6.52
C PRO A 83 -4.57 1.13 7.81
N ARG A 84 -4.64 0.21 8.77
CA ARG A 84 -5.02 0.49 10.17
C ARG A 84 -3.92 1.25 10.92
N SER A 85 -2.65 0.94 10.65
CA SER A 85 -1.50 1.54 11.36
C SER A 85 -1.27 3.01 11.05
N HIS A 86 -1.62 3.44 9.83
CA HIS A 86 -1.41 4.81 9.34
C HIS A 86 -2.71 5.35 8.72
N PRO A 87 -3.71 5.71 9.54
CA PRO A 87 -5.05 6.07 9.04
C PRO A 87 -5.07 7.30 8.12
N GLU A 88 -4.07 8.18 8.22
CA GLU A 88 -3.94 9.41 7.41
C GLU A 88 -3.08 9.21 6.14
N MET A 89 -2.77 7.96 5.81
CA MET A 89 -1.93 7.61 4.67
C MET A 89 -2.53 6.46 3.87
N TYR A 90 -2.21 6.39 2.58
CA TYR A 90 -2.33 5.16 1.82
C TYR A 90 -1.03 4.37 1.92
N SER A 91 -1.15 3.04 1.91
CA SER A 91 0.00 2.15 1.73
C SER A 91 -0.03 1.62 0.30
N ILE A 92 0.91 2.09 -0.52
CA ILE A 92 1.13 1.63 -1.89
C ILE A 92 1.96 0.36 -1.86
N ASN A 93 1.65 -0.62 -2.72
CA ASN A 93 2.51 -1.76 -2.95
C ASN A 93 3.64 -1.33 -3.89
N LEU A 94 4.88 -1.27 -3.41
CA LEU A 94 6.02 -0.80 -4.22
C LEU A 94 6.16 -1.59 -5.54
N LYS A 95 5.80 -2.88 -5.53
CA LYS A 95 5.82 -3.77 -6.70
C LYS A 95 4.81 -3.39 -7.80
N CYS A 96 3.92 -2.45 -7.53
CA CYS A 96 2.89 -1.94 -8.43
C CYS A 96 3.20 -0.51 -8.93
N VAL A 97 4.42 -0.02 -8.70
CA VAL A 97 4.91 1.29 -9.15
C VAL A 97 5.76 1.07 -10.41
N ASP A 98 5.54 1.89 -11.44
CA ASP A 98 6.13 1.67 -12.77
C ASP A 98 7.65 1.91 -12.79
N ASP A 99 8.12 2.98 -12.13
CA ASP A 99 9.54 3.32 -11.91
C ASP A 99 9.73 3.61 -10.41
N PRO A 100 9.84 2.57 -9.56
CA PRO A 100 9.80 2.74 -8.11
C PRO A 100 11.00 3.55 -7.59
N PRO A 101 10.83 4.32 -6.49
CA PRO A 101 11.96 4.89 -5.77
C PRO A 101 12.93 3.82 -5.29
N GLU A 102 14.19 4.21 -5.08
CA GLU A 102 15.21 3.32 -4.51
C GLU A 102 14.85 2.93 -3.08
N ILE A 103 15.03 1.66 -2.74
CA ILE A 103 14.82 1.19 -1.36
C ILE A 103 16.08 1.50 -0.56
N LYS A 104 15.98 2.43 0.39
CA LYS A 104 17.05 2.74 1.34
C LYS A 104 17.12 1.72 2.46
N GLU A 105 15.96 1.34 2.97
CA GLU A 105 15.80 0.53 4.17
C GLU A 105 14.51 -0.28 4.09
N VAL A 106 14.55 -1.48 4.69
CA VAL A 106 13.40 -2.35 4.82
C VAL A 106 13.13 -2.56 6.30
N ILE A 107 12.00 -2.05 6.79
CA ILE A 107 11.51 -2.31 8.14
C ILE A 107 10.69 -3.59 8.13
N TYR A 108 11.02 -4.51 9.03
CA TYR A 108 10.24 -5.71 9.27
C TYR A 108 9.28 -5.47 10.43
N PHE A 109 7.99 -5.49 10.13
CA PHE A 109 6.92 -5.28 11.10
C PHE A 109 6.26 -6.62 11.47
N ASP A 110 6.17 -6.87 12.78
CA ASP A 110 5.48 -8.04 13.30
C ASP A 110 3.96 -7.79 13.39
N GLY A 111 3.29 -8.00 12.27
CA GLY A 111 1.84 -7.90 12.17
C GLY A 111 1.08 -9.08 12.77
N ILE A 112 1.76 -10.18 13.14
CA ILE A 112 1.14 -11.25 13.95
C ILE A 112 0.85 -10.71 15.36
N ASN A 113 1.79 -9.96 15.94
CA ASN A 113 1.65 -9.34 17.26
C ASN A 113 1.34 -7.83 17.19
N PHE A 114 0.42 -7.45 16.28
CA PHE A 114 0.14 -6.05 15.91
C PHE A 114 0.02 -5.08 17.09
N GLU A 115 -0.75 -5.41 18.13
CA GLU A 115 -1.04 -4.51 19.26
C GLU A 115 0.21 -4.16 20.09
N GLU A 116 1.20 -5.04 20.12
CA GLU A 116 2.47 -4.79 20.80
C GLU A 116 3.41 -4.01 19.88
N SER A 117 3.50 -4.43 18.62
CA SER A 117 4.41 -3.84 17.65
C SER A 117 4.05 -2.41 17.28
N ILE A 118 2.76 -2.06 17.22
CA ILE A 118 2.31 -0.71 16.85
C ILE A 118 2.67 0.38 17.87
N LYS A 119 2.99 0.01 19.11
CA LYS A 119 3.40 0.95 20.17
C LYS A 119 4.83 1.46 19.99
N ASN A 120 5.62 0.80 19.15
CA ASN A 120 7.04 1.09 18.94
C ASN A 120 7.29 1.85 17.63
N ILE A 121 6.24 2.45 17.06
CA ILE A 121 6.21 3.17 15.79
C ILE A 121 5.80 4.61 16.08
#